data_AF-I0YJH1-F1
#
_entry.id   AF-I0YJH1-F1
#
_cell.length_a   1.000
_cell.length_b   1.000
_cell.length_c   1.000
_cell.angle_alpha   90.00
_cell.angle_beta   90.00
_cell.angle_gamma   90.00
#
_symmetry.space_group_name_H-M   'P 1'
#
loop_
_entity.id
_entity.type
_entity.pdbx_description
1 polymer ?
#
loop_
_entity_poly.entity_id
_entity_poly.type
_entity_poly.pdbx_seq_one_letter_code
_entity_poly.pdbx_strand_id
1 'polypeptide(L)'
;MTHFGDLSSWELAQKLKKKLPDLQARQAKLGKKVIAVGLGSTENARAFARALDFPLDLLYADSTGAVYRALGFSPGFAPDADVSPYLKLLPMLMGIGSPGTIQEVLRGYIGDRSAKPVFEGATPFNVLGGGYQRPLELATLRLSNMMGILPKWSELCPPDESLLTQQGGSLVFQGEKVIFSHTDSGILKYTDLDALLDAVPAVYALPQ
;
A
#
# COMPACT_ATOMS: atom_id res chain seq x y z
N MET A 1 1.37 2.70 -4.71
CA MET A 1 0.41 1.65 -4.30
C MET A 1 0.26 0.67 -5.45
N THR A 2 -0.49 -0.43 -5.35
CA THR A 2 -0.89 -1.22 -6.55
C THR A 2 -2.27 -0.72 -7.03
N HIS A 3 -3.20 -1.57 -7.45
CA HIS A 3 -4.57 -1.20 -7.78
C HIS A 3 -5.41 -0.89 -6.53
N PHE A 4 -6.52 -0.19 -6.72
CA PHE A 4 -7.36 0.31 -5.62
C PHE A 4 -8.18 -0.77 -4.89
N GLY A 5 -8.33 -1.95 -5.49
CA GLY A 5 -8.97 -3.11 -4.89
C GLY A 5 -8.04 -4.01 -4.06
N ASP A 6 -6.74 -3.71 -4.02
CA ASP A 6 -5.77 -4.56 -3.32
C ASP A 6 -5.69 -4.26 -1.81
N LEU A 7 -5.46 -5.30 -1.01
CA LEU A 7 -5.30 -5.16 0.44
C LEU A 7 -4.09 -4.31 0.82
N SER A 8 -2.98 -4.41 0.09
CA SER A 8 -1.77 -3.62 0.32
C SER A 8 -2.06 -2.13 0.14
N SER A 9 -2.82 -1.79 -0.91
CA SER A 9 -3.25 -0.41 -1.16
C SER A 9 -4.12 0.12 -0.01
N TRP A 10 -5.09 -0.67 0.46
CA TRP A 10 -5.97 -0.27 1.57
C TRP A 10 -5.22 -0.07 2.88
N GLU A 11 -4.33 -0.99 3.25
CA GLU A 11 -3.53 -0.84 4.47
C GLU A 11 -2.57 0.36 4.39
N LEU A 12 -1.89 0.53 3.25
CA LEU A 12 -0.96 1.63 3.04
C LEU A 12 -1.67 2.99 3.09
N ALA A 13 -2.84 3.13 2.45
CA ALA A 13 -3.62 4.36 2.51
C ALA A 13 -4.10 4.70 3.92
N GLN A 14 -4.58 3.73 4.68
CA GLN A 14 -5.00 3.94 6.08
C GLN A 14 -3.83 4.39 6.95
N LYS A 15 -2.67 3.73 6.81
CA LYS A 15 -1.45 4.13 7.53
C LYS A 15 -0.98 5.51 7.11
N LEU A 16 -1.00 5.82 5.82
CA LEU A 16 -0.62 7.12 5.28
C LEU A 16 -1.55 8.22 5.82
N LYS A 17 -2.87 7.99 5.80
CA LYS A 17 -3.88 8.93 6.33
C LYS A 17 -3.61 9.30 7.78
N LYS A 18 -3.24 8.34 8.64
CA LYS A 18 -2.85 8.61 10.04
C LYS A 18 -1.63 9.53 10.16
N LYS A 19 -0.71 9.48 9.19
CA LYS A 19 0.52 10.29 9.14
C LYS A 19 0.36 11.59 8.33
N LEU A 20 -0.76 11.79 7.63
CA LEU A 20 -0.96 12.97 6.78
C LEU A 20 -0.85 14.29 7.52
N PRO A 21 -1.39 14.48 8.75
CA PRO A 21 -1.22 15.74 9.47
C PRO A 21 0.26 16.11 9.71
N ASP A 22 1.06 15.14 10.13
CA ASP A 22 2.51 15.31 10.34
C ASP A 22 3.22 15.63 9.01
N LEU A 23 2.83 14.92 7.96
CA LEU A 23 3.34 15.13 6.62
C LEU A 23 2.99 16.53 6.11
N GLN A 24 1.74 16.96 6.17
CA GLN A 24 1.29 18.28 5.74
C GLN A 24 1.99 19.40 6.52
N ALA A 25 2.19 19.23 7.82
CA ALA A 25 3.00 20.15 8.62
C ALA A 25 4.46 20.22 8.14
N ARG A 26 5.06 19.10 7.73
CA ARG A 26 6.39 19.07 7.09
C ARG A 26 6.39 19.64 5.68
N GLN A 27 5.33 19.40 4.89
CA GLN A 27 5.17 19.91 3.52
C GLN A 27 5.11 21.44 3.52
N ALA A 28 4.29 22.03 4.39
CA ALA A 28 4.15 23.48 4.53
C ALA A 28 5.47 24.16 4.93
N LYS A 29 6.32 23.48 5.72
CA LYS A 29 7.62 24.02 6.15
C LYS A 29 8.74 23.81 5.13
N LEU A 30 8.68 22.75 4.32
CA LEU A 30 9.82 22.26 3.53
C LEU A 30 9.55 22.18 2.03
N GLY A 31 8.38 22.60 1.54
CA GLY A 31 8.01 22.55 0.12
C GLY A 31 7.90 21.14 -0.44
N LYS A 32 7.70 20.13 0.42
CA LYS A 32 7.59 18.73 0.01
C LYS A 32 6.15 18.41 -0.41
N LYS A 33 5.97 17.43 -1.29
CA LYS A 33 4.65 16.89 -1.64
C LYS A 33 4.67 15.38 -1.56
N VAL A 34 3.62 14.81 -0.98
CA VAL A 34 3.35 13.37 -0.98
C VAL A 34 2.19 13.13 -1.92
N ILE A 35 2.34 12.18 -2.81
CA ILE A 35 1.28 11.75 -3.71
C ILE A 35 1.20 10.22 -3.69
N ALA A 36 -0.01 9.70 -3.87
CA ALA A 36 -0.29 8.30 -4.01
C ALA A 36 -0.77 8.05 -5.44
N VAL A 37 -0.15 7.08 -6.11
CA VAL A 37 -0.59 6.60 -7.43
C VAL A 37 -1.10 5.18 -7.26
N GLY A 38 -2.27 4.90 -7.84
CA GLY A 38 -2.88 3.58 -7.92
C GLY A 38 -3.20 3.18 -9.35
N LEU A 39 -3.14 1.87 -9.65
CA LEU A 39 -3.51 1.32 -10.95
C LEU A 39 -5.04 1.31 -11.11
N GLY A 40 -5.52 1.88 -12.20
CA GLY A 40 -6.95 1.97 -12.52
C GLY A 40 -7.37 3.34 -13.08
N SER A 41 -8.67 3.52 -13.26
CA SER A 41 -9.25 4.77 -13.75
C SER A 41 -9.47 5.80 -12.64
N THR A 42 -9.84 7.02 -13.04
CA THR A 42 -10.24 8.09 -12.11
C THR A 42 -11.48 7.71 -11.29
N GLU A 43 -12.37 6.90 -11.83
CA GLU A 43 -13.57 6.40 -11.16
C GLU A 43 -13.19 5.44 -10.04
N ASN A 44 -12.24 4.53 -10.30
CA ASN A 44 -11.70 3.64 -9.27
C ASN A 44 -11.03 4.43 -8.14
N ALA A 45 -10.22 5.44 -8.49
CA ALA A 45 -9.57 6.31 -7.51
C ALA A 45 -10.60 7.06 -6.64
N ARG A 46 -11.68 7.58 -7.25
CA ARG A 46 -12.77 8.23 -6.51
C ARG A 46 -13.52 7.25 -5.61
N ALA A 47 -13.78 6.02 -6.07
CA ALA A 47 -14.41 4.98 -5.25
C ALA A 47 -13.55 4.62 -4.04
N PHE A 48 -12.23 4.46 -4.24
CA PHE A 48 -11.24 4.24 -3.20
C PHE A 48 -11.20 5.40 -2.18
N ALA A 49 -11.11 6.63 -2.69
CA ALA A 49 -11.09 7.83 -1.86
C ALA A 49 -12.34 7.92 -0.98
N ARG A 50 -13.53 7.65 -1.53
CA ARG A 50 -14.78 7.59 -0.76
C ARG A 50 -14.78 6.46 0.26
N ALA A 51 -14.26 5.29 -0.08
CA ALA A 51 -14.28 4.12 0.80
C ALA A 51 -13.40 4.29 2.05
N LEU A 52 -12.25 4.95 1.91
CA LEU A 52 -11.29 5.16 3.00
C LEU A 52 -11.29 6.59 3.57
N ASP A 53 -12.14 7.47 3.02
CA ASP A 53 -12.08 8.91 3.25
C ASP A 53 -10.63 9.41 3.05
N PHE A 54 -10.03 9.03 1.92
CA PHE A 54 -8.67 9.38 1.55
C PHE A 54 -8.65 10.69 0.75
N PRO A 55 -7.73 11.63 1.01
CA PRO A 55 -7.73 12.93 0.32
C PRO A 55 -7.48 12.79 -1.18
N LEU A 56 -8.45 13.25 -1.97
CA LEU A 56 -8.43 13.10 -3.43
C LEU A 56 -7.35 13.95 -4.11
N ASP A 57 -6.94 15.06 -3.50
CA ASP A 57 -5.86 15.95 -3.95
C ASP A 57 -4.47 15.29 -3.92
N LEU A 58 -4.33 14.20 -3.16
CA LEU A 58 -3.11 13.41 -3.07
C LEU A 58 -3.16 12.16 -3.97
N LEU A 59 -4.30 11.83 -4.57
CA LEU A 59 -4.54 10.55 -5.23
C LEU A 59 -4.58 10.68 -6.76
N TYR A 60 -3.73 9.91 -7.43
CA TYR A 60 -3.63 9.82 -8.88
C TYR A 60 -3.94 8.41 -9.35
N ALA A 61 -4.47 8.30 -10.56
CA ALA A 61 -4.82 7.04 -11.20
C ALA A 61 -3.97 6.83 -12.45
N ASP A 62 -3.40 5.63 -12.61
CA ASP A 62 -2.73 5.19 -13.83
C ASP A 62 -3.47 3.98 -14.41
N SER A 63 -4.28 4.23 -15.44
CA SER A 63 -5.10 3.18 -16.09
C SER A 63 -4.29 2.28 -17.02
N THR A 64 -3.01 2.59 -17.26
CA THR A 64 -2.18 1.90 -18.26
C THR A 64 -0.96 1.20 -17.64
N GLY A 65 -0.65 1.49 -16.38
CA GLY A 65 0.58 1.08 -15.72
C GLY A 65 1.86 1.73 -16.30
N ALA A 66 1.74 2.80 -17.09
CA ALA A 66 2.87 3.46 -17.72
C ALA A 66 3.84 4.07 -16.68
N VAL A 67 3.31 4.67 -15.62
CA VAL A 67 4.12 5.22 -14.53
C VAL A 67 4.88 4.10 -13.83
N TYR A 68 4.22 2.98 -13.58
CA TYR A 68 4.81 1.84 -12.89
C TYR A 68 5.94 1.21 -13.69
N ARG A 69 5.75 1.07 -15.02
CA ARG A 69 6.81 0.61 -15.93
C ARG A 69 7.98 1.59 -15.97
N ALA A 70 7.71 2.89 -16.07
CA ALA A 70 8.74 3.92 -16.09
C ALA A 70 9.57 3.97 -14.79
N LEU A 71 8.94 3.66 -13.65
CA LEU A 71 9.59 3.59 -12.34
C LEU A 71 10.24 2.24 -12.05
N GLY A 72 10.11 1.25 -12.94
CA GLY A 72 10.71 -0.08 -12.79
C GLY A 72 10.04 -0.95 -11.72
N PHE A 73 8.78 -0.72 -11.39
CA PHE A 73 8.04 -1.57 -10.45
C PHE A 73 7.70 -2.94 -11.07
N SER A 74 7.55 -3.94 -10.20
CA SER A 74 7.35 -5.33 -10.63
C SER A 74 6.06 -5.49 -11.46
N PRO A 75 6.14 -6.13 -12.64
CA PRO A 75 4.97 -6.39 -13.49
C PRO A 75 4.03 -7.46 -12.90
N GLY A 76 4.39 -8.08 -11.77
CA GLY A 76 3.63 -9.15 -11.13
C GLY A 76 4.06 -10.55 -11.55
N PHE A 77 3.31 -11.56 -11.10
CA PHE A 77 3.61 -12.96 -11.40
C PHE A 77 3.15 -13.34 -12.81
N ALA A 78 4.03 -13.98 -13.57
CA ALA A 78 3.77 -14.50 -14.92
C ALA A 78 3.09 -13.46 -15.84
N PRO A 79 3.70 -12.28 -16.06
CA PRO A 79 3.07 -11.18 -16.79
C PRO A 79 2.75 -11.55 -18.24
N ASP A 80 3.61 -12.34 -18.89
CA ASP A 80 3.47 -12.77 -20.29
C ASP A 80 2.62 -14.03 -20.47
N ALA A 81 2.13 -14.63 -19.39
CA ALA A 81 1.31 -15.84 -19.47
C ALA A 81 -0.12 -15.49 -19.90
N ASP A 82 -0.59 -16.17 -20.95
CA ASP A 82 -1.95 -16.10 -21.49
C ASP A 82 -2.95 -16.87 -20.61
N VAL A 83 -3.05 -16.43 -19.36
CA VAL A 83 -4.00 -16.93 -18.38
C VAL A 83 -4.67 -15.74 -17.70
N SER A 84 -5.91 -15.91 -17.28
CA SER A 84 -6.66 -14.85 -16.60
C SER A 84 -5.87 -14.26 -15.43
N PRO A 85 -5.77 -12.94 -15.29
CA PRO A 85 -5.10 -12.29 -14.16
C PRO A 85 -5.62 -12.75 -12.78
N TYR A 86 -6.91 -13.09 -12.68
CA TYR A 86 -7.48 -13.67 -11.46
C TYR A 86 -6.89 -15.04 -11.12
N LEU A 87 -6.61 -15.88 -12.13
CA LEU A 87 -5.93 -17.16 -11.92
C LEU A 87 -4.46 -16.97 -11.56
N LYS A 88 -3.83 -15.87 -11.97
CA LYS A 88 -2.46 -15.49 -11.55
C LYS A 88 -2.44 -14.95 -10.12
N LEU A 89 -3.52 -14.35 -9.66
CA LEU A 89 -3.63 -13.86 -8.28
C LEU A 89 -3.68 -15.00 -7.25
N LEU A 90 -4.37 -16.11 -7.54
CA LEU A 90 -4.47 -17.27 -6.64
C LEU A 90 -3.10 -17.82 -6.18
N PRO A 91 -2.14 -18.14 -7.07
CA PRO A 91 -0.82 -18.60 -6.67
C PRO A 91 -0.04 -17.52 -5.90
N MET A 92 -0.21 -16.24 -6.22
CA MET A 92 0.41 -15.14 -5.46
C MET A 92 -0.10 -15.08 -4.01
N LEU A 93 -1.40 -15.28 -3.79
CA LEU A 93 -1.99 -15.39 -2.45
C LEU A 93 -1.42 -16.60 -1.69
N MET A 94 -1.05 -17.67 -2.40
CA MET A 94 -0.32 -18.83 -1.88
C MET A 94 1.22 -18.61 -1.83
N GLY A 95 1.70 -17.38 -2.05
CA GLY A 95 3.13 -17.02 -1.96
C GLY A 95 3.98 -17.33 -3.20
N ILE A 96 3.42 -17.92 -4.26
CA ILE A 96 4.14 -18.19 -5.52
C ILE A 96 4.18 -16.91 -6.35
N GLY A 97 5.37 -16.45 -6.73
CA GLY A 97 5.54 -15.16 -7.40
C GLY A 97 5.29 -13.94 -6.50
N SER A 98 5.11 -14.18 -5.19
CA SER A 98 4.91 -13.15 -4.17
C SER A 98 5.60 -13.56 -2.85
N PRO A 99 6.95 -13.59 -2.81
CA PRO A 99 7.70 -14.07 -1.66
C PRO A 99 7.38 -13.27 -0.39
N GLY A 100 7.13 -13.94 0.73
CA GLY A 100 6.78 -13.27 1.99
C GLY A 100 5.27 -13.22 2.29
N THR A 101 4.41 -13.51 1.32
CA THR A 101 2.95 -13.35 1.47
C THR A 101 2.38 -14.25 2.58
N ILE A 102 2.70 -15.54 2.56
CA ILE A 102 2.23 -16.48 3.60
C ILE A 102 2.77 -16.07 4.98
N GLN A 103 4.03 -15.62 5.06
CA GLN A 103 4.59 -15.12 6.31
C GLN A 103 3.78 -13.93 6.85
N GLU A 104 3.40 -12.97 6.01
CA GLU A 104 2.57 -11.84 6.41
C GLU A 104 1.16 -12.27 6.85
N VAL A 105 0.57 -13.27 6.20
CA VAL A 105 -0.71 -13.84 6.62
C VAL A 105 -0.58 -14.46 8.01
N LEU A 106 0.40 -15.34 8.23
CA LEU A 106 0.65 -15.98 9.52
C LEU A 106 0.95 -14.96 10.63
N ARG A 107 1.75 -13.94 10.33
CA ARG A 107 2.02 -12.81 11.24
C ARG A 107 0.74 -12.11 11.68
N GLY A 108 -0.28 -12.09 10.80
CA GLY A 108 -1.60 -11.56 11.10
C GLY A 108 -2.35 -12.32 12.19
N TYR A 109 -2.21 -13.65 12.23
CA TYR A 109 -2.89 -14.51 13.19
C TYR A 109 -2.10 -14.68 14.49
N ILE A 110 -0.76 -14.78 14.40
CA ILE A 110 0.12 -15.05 15.55
C ILE A 110 0.49 -13.76 16.30
N GLY A 111 0.55 -12.63 15.59
CA GLY A 111 1.08 -11.38 16.13
C GLY A 111 2.59 -11.23 15.92
N ASP A 112 3.12 -10.08 16.33
CA ASP A 112 4.52 -9.70 16.17
C ASP A 112 4.96 -8.81 17.34
N ARG A 113 5.90 -9.32 18.15
CA ARG A 113 6.40 -8.62 19.34
C ARG A 113 7.31 -7.44 19.04
N SER A 114 7.85 -7.37 17.82
CA SER A 114 8.72 -6.27 17.38
C SER A 114 7.93 -5.13 16.72
N ALA A 115 6.69 -5.40 16.30
CA ALA A 115 5.84 -4.42 15.64
C ALA A 115 4.94 -3.67 16.62
N LYS A 116 4.58 -2.44 16.27
CA LYS A 116 3.63 -1.61 17.03
C LYS A 116 2.20 -2.23 16.97
N PRO A 117 1.35 -2.00 17.98
CA PRO A 117 -0.06 -2.37 17.93
C PRO A 117 -0.77 -1.78 16.70
N VAL A 118 -1.76 -2.50 16.16
CA VAL A 118 -2.55 -2.06 14.99
C VAL A 118 -3.69 -1.14 15.41
N PHE A 119 -4.35 -1.46 16.52
CA PHE A 119 -5.40 -0.71 17.18
C PHE A 119 -4.87 -0.13 18.48
N GLU A 120 -5.09 1.17 18.67
CA GLU A 120 -4.73 1.87 19.90
C GLU A 120 -5.72 1.54 21.02
N GLY A 121 -5.22 1.46 22.25
CA GLY A 121 -6.05 1.25 23.45
C GLY A 121 -6.42 -0.21 23.74
N ALA A 122 -7.46 -0.37 24.57
CA ALA A 122 -7.93 -1.66 25.04
C ALA A 122 -8.69 -2.39 23.93
N THR A 123 -8.25 -3.61 23.60
CA THR A 123 -8.90 -4.45 22.59
C THR A 123 -9.17 -5.84 23.15
N PRO A 124 -10.08 -6.63 22.54
CA PRO A 124 -10.29 -8.04 22.89
C PRO A 124 -9.03 -8.91 22.77
N PHE A 125 -7.99 -8.44 22.07
CA PHE A 125 -6.75 -9.17 21.82
C PHE A 125 -5.70 -9.03 22.94
N ASN A 126 -6.01 -8.31 24.02
CA ASN A 126 -5.10 -8.05 25.15
C ASN A 126 -4.74 -9.27 26.01
N VAL A 127 -5.13 -10.48 25.59
CA VAL A 127 -4.95 -11.72 26.35
C VAL A 127 -3.48 -12.01 26.69
N LEU A 128 -2.54 -11.55 25.84
CA LEU A 128 -1.09 -11.75 26.00
C LEU A 128 -0.32 -10.45 26.28
N GLY A 129 -0.98 -9.43 26.84
CA GLY A 129 -0.39 -8.12 27.13
C GLY A 129 -0.56 -7.10 25.99
N GLY A 130 0.14 -5.96 26.09
CA GLY A 130 0.05 -4.85 25.15
C GLY A 130 1.42 -4.29 24.74
N GLY A 131 1.41 -3.25 23.89
CA GLY A 131 2.64 -2.59 23.40
C GLY A 131 3.28 -3.23 22.16
N TYR A 132 2.66 -4.27 21.60
CA TYR A 132 3.07 -4.92 20.35
C TYR A 132 1.87 -5.30 19.48
N GLN A 133 2.09 -5.76 18.25
CA GLN A 133 1.02 -6.32 17.41
C GLN A 133 0.52 -7.65 18.00
N ARG A 134 -0.69 -7.63 18.56
CA ARG A 134 -1.28 -8.79 19.25
C ARG A 134 -1.73 -9.86 18.25
N PRO A 135 -1.87 -11.13 18.70
CA PRO A 135 -2.48 -12.17 17.88
C PRO A 135 -3.86 -11.75 17.38
N LEU A 136 -4.20 -12.19 16.16
CA LEU A 136 -5.45 -11.89 15.44
C LEU A 136 -5.71 -10.42 15.07
N GLU A 137 -4.96 -9.48 15.64
CA GLU A 137 -5.22 -8.04 15.50
C GLU A 137 -5.12 -7.57 14.04
N LEU A 138 -4.03 -7.93 13.37
CA LEU A 138 -3.81 -7.61 11.97
C LEU A 138 -4.71 -8.43 11.04
N ALA A 139 -5.03 -9.68 11.38
CA ALA A 139 -6.02 -10.46 10.64
C ALA A 139 -7.42 -9.83 10.70
N THR A 140 -7.82 -9.27 11.84
CA THR A 140 -9.09 -8.53 11.99
C THR A 140 -9.11 -7.25 11.17
N LEU A 141 -8.01 -6.49 11.12
CA LEU A 141 -7.90 -5.33 10.22
C LEU A 141 -8.11 -5.75 8.76
N ARG A 142 -7.43 -6.82 8.32
CA ARG A 142 -7.55 -7.32 6.94
C ARG A 142 -8.94 -7.83 6.63
N LEU A 143 -9.60 -8.49 7.57
CA LEU A 143 -11.00 -8.89 7.44
C LEU A 143 -11.92 -7.68 7.26
N SER A 144 -11.72 -6.62 8.06
CA SER A 144 -12.44 -5.36 7.91
C SER A 144 -12.22 -4.74 6.53
N ASN A 145 -10.98 -4.72 6.04
CA ASN A 145 -10.67 -4.25 4.69
C ASN A 145 -11.38 -5.10 3.62
N MET A 146 -11.37 -6.43 3.73
CA MET A 146 -12.07 -7.32 2.79
C MET A 146 -13.58 -7.06 2.77
N MET A 147 -14.21 -6.79 3.91
CA MET A 147 -15.63 -6.41 3.96
C MET A 147 -15.91 -5.08 3.23
N GLY A 148 -14.94 -4.17 3.16
CA GLY A 148 -15.04 -2.93 2.38
C GLY A 148 -14.74 -3.11 0.89
N ILE A 149 -13.82 -4.01 0.56
CA ILE A 149 -13.31 -4.26 -0.79
C ILE A 149 -14.27 -5.14 -1.60
N LEU A 150 -14.60 -6.33 -1.10
CA LEU A 150 -15.26 -7.38 -1.88
C LEU A 150 -16.63 -6.96 -2.46
N PRO A 151 -17.51 -6.27 -1.70
CA PRO A 151 -18.79 -5.82 -2.24
C PRO A 151 -18.66 -4.76 -3.34
N LYS A 152 -17.51 -4.07 -3.42
CA LYS A 152 -17.21 -2.98 -4.35
C LYS A 152 -16.10 -3.36 -5.34
N TRP A 153 -15.84 -4.66 -5.50
CA TRP A 153 -14.70 -5.15 -6.26
C TRP A 153 -14.63 -4.59 -7.68
N SER A 154 -15.77 -4.56 -8.38
CA SER A 154 -15.89 -4.00 -9.74
C SER A 154 -15.65 -2.49 -9.81
N GLU A 155 -15.97 -1.74 -8.74
CA GLU A 155 -15.72 -0.31 -8.66
C GLU A 155 -14.27 0.02 -8.31
N LEU A 156 -13.56 -0.89 -7.63
CA LEU A 156 -12.20 -0.68 -7.13
C LEU A 156 -11.12 -1.28 -8.04
N CYS A 157 -11.46 -2.30 -8.82
CA CYS A 157 -10.50 -2.94 -9.71
C CYS A 157 -10.29 -2.17 -11.01
N PRO A 158 -9.07 -2.22 -11.57
CA PRO A 158 -8.78 -1.55 -12.83
C PRO A 158 -9.63 -2.18 -13.95
N PRO A 159 -10.11 -1.39 -14.93
CA PRO A 159 -10.83 -1.92 -16.09
C PRO A 159 -9.95 -2.85 -16.93
N ASP A 160 -8.64 -2.57 -16.98
CA ASP A 160 -7.64 -3.47 -17.54
C ASP A 160 -7.19 -4.46 -16.46
N GLU A 161 -7.72 -5.68 -16.56
CA GLU A 161 -7.45 -6.76 -15.60
C GLU A 161 -5.98 -7.19 -15.60
N SER A 162 -5.22 -6.93 -16.67
CA SER A 162 -3.78 -7.28 -16.72
C SER A 162 -2.97 -6.59 -15.62
N LEU A 163 -3.48 -5.47 -15.09
CA LEU A 163 -2.88 -4.70 -14.02
C LEU A 163 -3.12 -5.28 -12.62
N LEU A 164 -4.00 -6.28 -12.46
CA LEU A 164 -4.37 -6.84 -11.15
C LEU A 164 -3.19 -7.43 -10.37
N THR A 165 -2.24 -8.06 -11.05
CA THR A 165 -1.08 -8.69 -10.40
C THR A 165 0.12 -7.76 -10.25
N GLN A 166 0.09 -6.59 -10.89
CA GLN A 166 1.20 -5.66 -10.90
C GLN A 166 1.43 -5.09 -9.51
N GLN A 167 2.70 -5.05 -9.06
CA GLN A 167 3.04 -4.58 -7.73
C GLN A 167 3.43 -3.10 -7.74
N GLY A 168 3.32 -2.46 -6.58
CA GLY A 168 3.66 -1.06 -6.41
C GLY A 168 5.07 -0.86 -5.86
N GLY A 169 5.25 0.32 -5.29
CA GLY A 169 6.44 0.71 -4.55
C GLY A 169 6.26 2.09 -3.96
N SER A 170 7.34 2.57 -3.33
CA SER A 170 7.43 3.91 -2.77
C SER A 170 8.80 4.51 -3.09
N LEU A 171 8.80 5.79 -3.45
CA LEU A 171 9.98 6.52 -3.87
C LEU A 171 10.02 7.86 -3.16
N VAL A 172 11.23 8.32 -2.84
CA VAL A 172 11.48 9.70 -2.42
C VAL A 172 12.41 10.34 -3.44
N PHE A 173 11.94 11.44 -4.01
CA PHE A 173 12.69 12.25 -4.96
C PHE A 173 13.25 13.49 -4.28
N GLN A 174 14.48 13.84 -4.64
CA GLN A 174 15.09 15.13 -4.38
C GLN A 174 15.51 15.73 -5.72
N GLY A 175 14.68 16.64 -6.24
CA GLY A 175 14.78 17.07 -7.64
C GLY A 175 14.57 15.87 -8.56
N GLU A 176 15.51 15.63 -9.46
CA GLU A 176 15.48 14.50 -10.40
C GLU A 176 16.07 13.20 -9.84
N LYS A 177 16.69 13.26 -8.65
CA LYS A 177 17.36 12.11 -8.04
C LYS A 177 16.43 11.34 -7.11
N VAL A 178 16.38 10.02 -7.28
CA VAL A 178 15.78 9.11 -6.30
C VAL A 178 16.75 8.90 -5.15
N ILE A 179 16.34 9.26 -3.93
CA ILE A 179 17.14 9.10 -2.70
C ILE A 179 16.67 7.95 -1.82
N PHE A 180 15.45 7.46 -2.06
CA PHE A 180 14.90 6.26 -1.46
C PHE A 180 14.03 5.55 -2.48
N SER A 181 14.14 4.23 -2.55
CA SER A 181 13.30 3.39 -3.38
C SER A 181 12.98 2.10 -2.64
N HIS A 182 11.69 1.76 -2.60
CA HIS A 182 11.18 0.47 -2.18
C HIS A 182 10.29 -0.06 -3.29
N THR A 183 10.58 -1.27 -3.77
CA THR A 183 9.70 -1.99 -4.70
C THR A 183 8.99 -3.09 -3.92
N ASP A 184 7.67 -3.15 -4.04
CA ASP A 184 6.88 -4.13 -3.32
C ASP A 184 7.21 -5.53 -3.88
N SER A 185 7.72 -6.41 -3.02
CA SER A 185 8.13 -7.76 -3.42
C SER A 185 6.98 -8.74 -3.53
N GLY A 186 5.78 -8.33 -3.09
CA GLY A 186 4.59 -9.14 -3.09
C GLY A 186 3.43 -8.50 -2.34
N ILE A 187 2.31 -9.22 -2.31
CA ILE A 187 1.09 -8.87 -1.62
C ILE A 187 1.40 -8.66 -0.12
N LEU A 188 1.00 -7.49 0.40
CA LEU A 188 1.23 -7.03 1.78
C LEU A 188 2.70 -6.71 2.12
N LYS A 189 3.61 -6.67 1.13
CA LYS A 189 5.03 -6.33 1.30
C LYS A 189 5.36 -4.89 0.85
N TYR A 190 4.49 -3.96 1.23
CA TYR A 190 4.68 -2.54 0.96
C TYR A 190 5.68 -1.89 1.93
N THR A 191 6.19 -0.71 1.57
CA THR A 191 7.22 0.01 2.36
C THR A 191 6.77 0.25 3.79
N ASP A 192 7.72 0.23 4.72
CA ASP A 192 7.50 0.85 6.03
C ASP A 192 7.39 2.37 5.86
N LEU A 193 6.29 2.95 6.33
CA LEU A 193 6.06 4.39 6.24
C LEU A 193 7.00 5.17 7.17
N ASP A 194 7.36 4.63 8.34
CA ASP A 194 8.27 5.35 9.23
C ASP A 194 9.65 5.48 8.53
N ALA A 195 10.16 4.40 7.92
CA ALA A 195 11.38 4.43 7.11
C ALA A 195 11.29 5.37 5.89
N LEU A 196 10.14 5.36 5.19
CA LEU A 196 9.90 6.30 4.08
C LEU A 196 9.97 7.76 4.54
N LEU A 197 9.37 8.06 5.70
CA LEU A 197 9.34 9.41 6.27
C LEU A 197 10.70 9.87 6.80
N ASP A 198 11.51 8.95 7.31
CA ASP A 198 12.87 9.24 7.79
C ASP A 198 13.83 9.51 6.63
N ALA A 199 13.61 8.91 5.46
CA ALA A 199 14.38 9.18 4.26
C ALA A 199 14.14 10.58 3.66
N VAL A 200 13.11 11.30 4.11
CA VAL A 200 12.68 12.58 3.54
C VAL A 200 13.50 13.75 4.16
N PRO A 201 14.49 14.35 3.45
CA PRO A 201 15.54 15.19 4.05
C PRO A 201 15.01 16.45 4.72
N ALA A 202 15.40 16.75 5.96
CA ALA A 202 14.81 17.84 6.75
C ALA A 202 14.89 19.25 6.15
N VAL A 203 15.80 19.52 5.20
CA VAL A 203 15.95 20.81 4.51
C VAL A 203 16.23 20.58 3.04
N TYR A 204 15.50 21.29 2.16
CA TYR A 204 15.84 21.39 0.75
C TYR A 204 16.76 22.60 0.58
N ALA A 205 18.07 22.38 0.46
CA ALA A 205 18.94 23.41 -0.09
C ALA A 205 18.68 23.42 -1.61
N LEU A 206 18.05 24.48 -2.11
CA LEU A 206 17.98 24.71 -3.56
C LEU A 206 19.43 24.70 -4.09
N PRO A 207 19.76 23.90 -5.12
CA PRO A 207 21.02 24.10 -5.82
C PRO A 207 21.02 25.54 -6.35
N GLN A 208 22.09 26.28 -6.05
CA GLN A 208 22.31 27.65 -6.55
C GLN A 208 22.54 27.67 -8.05
#